data_AF-A0A2V8NCT1-F1
#
_entry.id   AF-A0A2V8NCT1-F1
#
_cell.length_a   1.000
_cell.length_b   1.000
_cell.length_c   1.000
_cell.angle_alpha   90.00
_cell.angle_beta   90.00
_cell.angle_gamma   90.00
#
_symmetry.space_group_name_H-M   'P 1'
#
loop_
_entity.id
_entity.type
_entity.pdbx_description
1 polymer ?
#
loop_
_entity_poly.entity_id
_entity_poly.type
_entity_poly.pdbx_seq_one_letter_code
_entity_poly.pdbx_strand_id
1 'polypeptide(L)' 'MDGHATFTFEDELRKKVRNPAGQWNAVEIVSKGNEVWNYLNGTLLSHVSQHDFPPSGYIGFQAESGKMQYRNIRIKPQ' A
#
# COMPACT_ATOMS: atom_id res chain seq x y z
N MET A 1 -18.36 4.26 -1.08
CA MET A 1 -17.81 3.00 -0.54
C MET A 1 -18.03 3.09 0.94
N ASP A 2 -18.91 2.27 1.47
CA ASP A 2 -19.50 2.47 2.81
C ASP A 2 -18.74 1.68 3.88
N GLY A 3 -17.43 1.52 3.70
CA GLY A 3 -16.57 0.81 4.63
C GLY A 3 -15.91 1.77 5.61
N HIS A 4 -15.75 1.32 6.84
CA HIS A 4 -15.10 2.06 7.91
C HIS A 4 -13.71 1.47 8.17
N ALA A 5 -12.74 2.34 8.43
CA ALA A 5 -11.40 1.93 8.83
C ALA A 5 -10.79 2.90 9.83
N THR A 6 -10.05 2.36 10.80
CA THR A 6 -9.13 3.14 11.64
C THR A 6 -7.73 2.94 11.11
N PHE A 7 -7.05 4.04 10.79
CA PHE A 7 -5.72 3.99 10.20
C PHE A 7 -4.84 5.17 10.60
N THR A 8 -3.54 4.96 10.53
CA THR A 8 -2.52 6.01 10.52
C THR A 8 -2.02 6.25 9.10
N PHE A 9 -1.59 7.47 8.80
CA PHE A 9 -0.94 7.79 7.54
C PHE A 9 0.04 8.96 7.69
N GLU A 10 1.30 8.73 7.35
CA GLU A 10 2.40 9.70 7.48
C GLU A 10 2.70 10.39 6.13
N ASP A 11 1.89 11.38 5.73
CA ASP A 11 2.03 12.02 4.41
C ASP A 11 3.36 12.76 4.22
N GLU A 12 3.85 13.42 5.28
CA GLU A 12 5.13 14.14 5.22
C GLU A 12 6.31 13.17 5.09
N LEU A 13 6.24 12.02 5.76
CA LEU A 13 7.24 10.97 5.62
C LEU A 13 7.20 10.36 4.21
N ARG A 14 6.00 10.12 3.68
CA ARG A 14 5.81 9.63 2.30
C ARG A 14 6.50 10.53 1.29
N LYS A 15 6.36 11.85 1.41
CA LYS A 15 7.02 12.82 0.51
C LYS A 15 8.54 12.71 0.58
N LYS A 16 9.11 12.48 1.78
CA LYS A 16 10.55 12.37 2.01
C LYS A 16 11.14 11.06 1.48
N VAL A 17 10.45 9.93 1.65
CA VAL A 17 10.99 8.61 1.28
C VAL A 17 10.69 8.21 -0.16
N ARG A 18 9.74 8.87 -0.83
CA ARG A 18 9.38 8.57 -2.22
C ARG A 18 10.46 9.06 -3.18
N ASN A 19 10.91 8.17 -4.06
CA ASN A 19 11.82 8.53 -5.14
C ASN A 19 11.12 9.40 -6.21
N PRO A 20 11.85 10.30 -6.88
CA PRO A 20 11.31 11.13 -7.96
C PRO A 20 10.65 10.33 -9.10
N ALA A 21 9.81 11.01 -9.87
CA ALA A 21 9.21 10.43 -11.08
C ALA A 21 10.30 9.94 -12.05
N GLY A 22 10.08 8.75 -12.65
CA GLY A 22 11.06 8.07 -13.50
C GLY A 22 12.03 7.15 -12.73
N GLN A 23 12.02 7.18 -11.40
CA GLN A 23 12.76 6.23 -10.57
C GLN A 23 11.85 5.18 -9.97
N TRP A 24 12.43 4.03 -9.65
CA TRP A 24 11.70 2.92 -9.05
C TRP A 24 11.43 3.17 -7.57
N ASN A 25 10.21 2.91 -7.14
CA ASN A 25 9.85 2.77 -5.74
C ASN A 25 9.56 1.29 -5.44
N ALA A 26 9.90 0.84 -4.24
CA ALA A 26 9.50 -0.45 -3.71
C ALA A 26 8.30 -0.26 -2.79
N VAL A 27 7.20 -0.97 -3.07
CA VAL A 27 6.01 -1.01 -2.21
C VAL A 27 5.90 -2.41 -1.63
N GLU A 28 5.71 -2.49 -0.32
CA GLU A 28 5.38 -3.73 0.38
C GLU A 28 4.07 -3.53 1.13
N ILE A 29 3.15 -4.47 0.96
CA ILE A 29 1.87 -4.48 1.66
C ILE A 29 1.79 -5.80 2.41
N VAL A 30 1.63 -5.71 3.72
CA VAL A 30 1.39 -6.87 4.59
C VAL A 30 -0.07 -6.81 5.00
N SER A 31 -0.88 -7.76 4.52
CA SER A 31 -2.26 -7.96 4.98
C SER A 31 -2.30 -9.24 5.81
N LYS A 32 -2.49 -9.10 7.12
CA LYS A 32 -2.42 -10.22 8.07
C LYS A 32 -3.22 -9.90 9.32
N GLY A 33 -4.01 -10.87 9.80
CA GLY A 33 -4.71 -10.74 11.09
C GLY A 33 -5.75 -9.63 11.13
N ASN A 34 -6.44 -9.36 10.00
CA ASN A 34 -7.39 -8.25 9.83
C ASN A 34 -6.77 -6.85 9.99
N GLU A 35 -5.47 -6.75 9.74
CA GLU A 35 -4.70 -5.51 9.72
C GLU A 35 -3.91 -5.40 8.42
N VAL A 36 -3.61 -4.16 8.03
CA VAL A 36 -2.85 -3.88 6.80
C VAL A 36 -1.74 -2.87 7.08
N TRP A 37 -0.50 -3.24 6.78
CA TRP A 37 0.66 -2.35 6.81
C TRP A 37 1.12 -2.05 5.38
N ASN A 38 1.41 -0.79 5.11
CA ASN A 38 1.93 -0.35 3.81
C ASN A 38 3.27 0.35 3.98
N TYR A 39 4.26 -0.12 3.24
CA TYR A 39 5.63 0.37 3.27
C TYR A 39 6.00 0.94 1.92
N LEU A 40 6.73 2.07 1.94
CA LEU A 40 7.35 2.66 0.76
C LEU A 40 8.86 2.73 1.00
N ASN A 41 9.63 2.11 0.10
CA ASN A 41 11.09 2.05 0.18
C ASN A 41 11.58 1.60 1.57
N GLY A 42 10.92 0.58 2.14
CA GLY A 42 11.23 0.00 3.46
C GLY A 42 10.73 0.79 4.67
N THR A 43 10.06 1.93 4.46
CA THR A 43 9.53 2.77 5.54
C THR A 43 8.02 2.55 5.70
N LEU A 44 7.56 2.26 6.92
CA LEU A 44 6.12 2.15 7.23
C LEU A 44 5.45 3.51 7.08
N LEU A 45 4.42 3.60 6.23
CA LEU A 45 3.70 4.84 5.98
C LEU A 45 2.27 4.84 6.50
N SER A 46 1.60 3.69 6.46
CA SER A 46 0.24 3.56 6.97
C SER A 46 0.01 2.21 7.59
N HIS A 47 -0.82 2.21 8.62
CA HIS A 47 -1.30 1.01 9.28
C HIS A 47 -2.80 1.11 9.45
N VAL A 48 -3.55 0.18 8.85
CA VAL A 48 -4.97 -0.02 9.11
C VAL A 48 -5.09 -1.04 10.23
N SER A 49 -5.55 -0.61 11.39
CA SER A 49 -5.67 -1.45 12.58
C SER A 49 -7.06 -2.06 12.77
N GLN A 50 -8.08 -1.47 12.14
CA GLN A 50 -9.45 -1.95 12.16
C GLN A 50 -10.13 -1.60 10.84
N HIS A 51 -10.89 -2.54 10.28
CA HIS A 51 -11.76 -2.30 9.13
C HIS A 51 -12.90 -3.34 9.04
N ASP A 52 -13.93 -3.04 8.26
CA ASP A 52 -15.09 -3.92 8.00
C ASP A 52 -15.09 -4.52 6.57
N PHE A 53 -13.99 -4.36 5.82
CA PHE A 53 -13.86 -4.96 4.48
C PHE A 53 -13.80 -6.50 4.50
N PRO A 54 -14.25 -7.16 3.41
CA PRO A 54 -14.12 -8.62 3.27
C PRO A 54 -12.67 -9.12 3.41
N PRO A 55 -12.45 -10.32 3.98
CA PRO A 55 -11.11 -10.83 4.27
C PRO A 55 -10.32 -11.26 3.02
N SER A 56 -10.99 -11.40 1.88
CA SER A 56 -10.37 -11.85 0.62
C SER A 56 -10.98 -11.14 -0.57
N GLY A 57 -10.17 -10.88 -1.58
CA GLY A 57 -10.60 -10.26 -2.83
C GLY A 57 -9.50 -10.25 -3.87
N TYR A 58 -9.77 -9.59 -5.00
CA TYR A 58 -8.79 -9.41 -6.07
C TYR A 58 -7.74 -8.35 -5.70
N ILE A 59 -6.53 -8.53 -6.20
CA ILE A 59 -5.48 -7.50 -6.17
C ILE A 59 -5.54 -6.74 -7.51
N GLY A 60 -5.77 -5.44 -7.45
CA GLY A 60 -5.84 -4.55 -8.61
C GLY A 60 -4.72 -3.53 -8.63
N PHE A 61 -4.26 -3.18 -9.83
CA PHE A 61 -3.34 -2.07 -10.06
C PHE A 61 -4.08 -0.94 -10.77
N GLN A 62 -4.20 0.19 -10.08
CA GLN A 62 -4.87 1.35 -10.65
C GLN A 62 -3.83 2.29 -11.29
N ALA A 63 -4.08 2.72 -12.52
CA ALA A 63 -3.27 3.69 -13.23
C ALA A 63 -4.19 4.77 -13.82
N GLU A 64 -4.47 5.81 -13.04
CA GLU A 64 -5.38 6.90 -13.46
C GLU A 64 -4.67 8.04 -14.17
N SER A 65 -3.38 8.27 -13.90
CA SER A 65 -2.65 9.42 -14.40
C SER A 65 -1.27 9.04 -14.92
N GLY A 66 -1.06 9.28 -16.22
CA GLY A 66 0.22 9.07 -16.88
C GLY A 66 0.62 7.60 -17.04
N LYS A 67 1.84 7.40 -17.55
CA LYS A 67 2.41 6.07 -17.77
C LYS A 67 2.90 5.50 -16.45
N MET A 68 2.38 4.33 -16.06
CA MET A 68 2.86 3.56 -14.92
C MET A 68 3.57 2.29 -15.39
N GLN A 69 4.63 1.90 -14.69
CA GLN A 69 5.36 0.66 -14.94
C GLN A 69 5.52 -0.11 -13.64
N TYR A 70 5.32 -1.42 -13.70
CA TYR A 70 5.43 -2.31 -12.56
C TYR A 70 6.44 -3.42 -12.86
N ARG A 71 7.18 -3.85 -11.83
CA ARG A 71 8.10 -5.00 -11.91
C ARG A 71 8.23 -5.67 -10.56
N ASN A 72 8.71 -6.91 -10.53
CA ASN A 72 8.98 -7.68 -9.31
C ASN A 72 7.76 -7.88 -8.40
N ILE A 73 6.56 -7.96 -9.00
CA ILE A 73 5.31 -8.26 -8.28
C ILE A 73 5.37 -9.69 -7.78
N ARG A 74 5.29 -9.86 -6.47
CA ARG A 74 5.38 -11.15 -5.78
C ARG A 74 4.34 -11.18 -4.67
N ILE A 75 3.80 -12.36 -4.42
CA ILE A 75 2.89 -12.61 -3.31
C ILE A 75 3.40 -13.80 -2.50
N LYS A 76 3.32 -13.69 -1.18
CA LYS A 76 3.56 -14.79 -0.25
C LYS A 76 2.25 -15.01 0.51
N PRO A 77 1.59 -16.17 0.35
CA PRO A 77 0.45 -16.53 1.18
C PRO A 77 0.86 -16.55 2.66
N GLN A 78 -0.12 -16.28 3.54
CA GLN A 78 0.07 -16.42 4.99
C GLN A 78 0.27 -17.89 5.38
#